data_AF-A0AAD7CVN0-F1
#
_entry.id   AF-A0AAD7CVN0-F1
#
_cell.length_a   1.000
_cell.length_b   1.000
_cell.length_c   1.000
_cell.angle_alpha   90.00
_cell.angle_beta   90.00
_cell.angle_gamma   90.00
#
_symmetry.space_group_name_H-M   'P 1'
#
loop_
_entity.id
_entity.type
_entity.pdbx_description
1 polymer ?
#
loop_
_entity_poly.entity_id
_entity_poly.type
_entity_poly.pdbx_seq_one_letter_code
_entity_poly.pdbx_strand_id
1 'polypeptide(L)'
;MARAWPLIELLSTPPDPAYRLSLRVTLEGVYAFATHCPLLRLLNLAFDATVVPTIKINGRKRVSQHSLGQLHVAYSLIDEPRPVAEFLSTIFPHLYTVKTLYTELPEDITDAQLLASHTGWRKVRDVLRDV
;
A
#
# COMPACT_ATOMS: atom_id res chain seq x y z
N MET A 1 -0.91 7.10 -14.82
CA MET A 1 0.12 6.04 -14.87
C MET A 1 -0.50 4.65 -15.03
N ALA A 2 -1.29 4.13 -14.07
CA ALA A 2 -1.84 2.76 -14.13
C ALA A 2 -2.52 2.36 -15.46
N ARG A 3 -3.27 3.26 -16.11
CA ARG A 3 -3.92 3.00 -17.42
C ARG A 3 -2.97 2.67 -18.56
N ALA A 4 -1.70 3.05 -18.48
CA ALA A 4 -0.71 2.76 -19.50
C ALA A 4 -0.26 1.29 -19.47
N TRP A 5 -0.54 0.57 -18.38
CA TRP A 5 -0.06 -0.80 -18.17
C TRP A 5 -1.18 -1.73 -17.66
N PRO A 6 -2.23 -1.99 -18.47
CA PRO A 6 -3.35 -2.81 -18.04
C PRO A 6 -2.98 -4.29 -17.80
N LEU A 7 -1.90 -4.77 -18.41
CA LEU A 7 -1.44 -6.16 -18.32
C LEU A 7 -0.28 -6.34 -17.32
N ILE A 8 0.02 -5.34 -16.50
CA ILE A 8 1.13 -5.44 -15.55
C ILE A 8 0.79 -6.44 -14.44
N GLU A 9 1.72 -7.37 -14.19
CA GLU A 9 1.63 -8.34 -13.08
C GLU A 9 2.51 -7.94 -11.91
N LEU A 10 3.66 -7.33 -12.18
CA LEU A 10 4.66 -6.98 -11.19
C LEU A 10 5.06 -5.53 -11.41
N LEU A 11 4.78 -4.67 -10.45
CA LEU A 11 5.29 -3.31 -10.43
C LEU A 11 6.18 -3.16 -9.21
N SER A 12 7.46 -2.85 -9.43
CA SER A 12 8.40 -2.62 -8.35
C SER A 12 9.26 -1.40 -8.64
N THR A 13 9.15 -0.39 -7.79
CA THR A 13 10.09 0.73 -7.76
C THR A 13 11.23 0.40 -6.80
N PRO A 14 12.50 0.62 -7.18
CA PRO A 14 13.61 0.44 -6.27
C PRO A 14 13.44 1.35 -5.05
N PRO A 15 13.75 0.86 -3.84
CA PRO A 15 13.72 1.68 -2.65
C PRO A 15 14.85 2.71 -2.71
N ASP A 16 14.48 3.98 -2.90
CA ASP A 16 15.42 5.09 -2.75
C ASP A 16 15.08 5.84 -1.45
N PRO A 17 16.03 5.95 -0.50
CA PRO A 17 15.87 6.74 0.71
C PRO A 17 15.49 8.21 0.41
N ALA A 18 15.93 8.74 -0.74
CA ALA A 18 15.61 10.11 -1.15
C ALA A 18 14.11 10.32 -1.42
N TYR A 19 13.36 9.27 -1.77
CA TYR A 19 11.92 9.39 -2.05
C TYR A 19 11.07 9.65 -0.79
N ARG A 20 11.61 9.47 0.42
CA ARG A 20 10.89 9.76 1.67
C ARG A 20 10.41 11.21 1.76
N LEU A 21 11.18 12.15 1.19
CA LEU A 21 10.88 13.58 1.24
C LEU A 21 9.97 14.05 0.10
N SER A 22 9.64 13.16 -0.85
CA SER A 22 8.91 13.53 -2.07
C SER A 22 7.94 12.43 -2.50
N LEU A 23 7.24 11.82 -1.53
CA LEU A 23 6.16 10.89 -1.83
C LEU A 23 5.02 11.66 -2.52
N ARG A 24 4.88 11.46 -3.84
CA ARG A 24 3.79 12.04 -4.64
C ARG A 24 2.63 11.07 -4.86
N VAL A 25 2.88 9.78 -4.63
CA VAL A 25 1.86 8.74 -4.75
C VAL A 25 1.07 8.71 -3.45
N THR A 26 -0.25 8.70 -3.53
CA THR A 26 -1.17 8.56 -2.39
C THR A 26 -1.93 7.23 -2.50
N LEU A 27 -2.77 6.92 -1.50
CA LEU A 27 -3.71 5.80 -1.58
C LEU A 27 -4.67 5.89 -2.79
N GLU A 28 -4.96 7.08 -3.32
CA GLU A 28 -5.70 7.20 -4.59
C GLU A 28 -4.90 6.67 -5.78
N GLY A 29 -3.58 6.87 -5.77
CA GLY A 29 -2.67 6.27 -6.74
C GLY A 29 -2.70 4.74 -6.68
N VAL A 30 -2.70 4.18 -5.46
CA VAL A 30 -2.85 2.74 -5.22
C VAL A 30 -4.20 2.23 -5.74
N TYR A 31 -5.29 2.96 -5.48
CA TYR A 31 -6.62 2.65 -6.01
C TYR A 31 -6.67 2.66 -7.54
N ALA A 32 -5.95 3.56 -8.19
CA ALA A 32 -5.86 3.58 -9.65
C ALA A 32 -5.25 2.29 -10.21
N PHE A 33 -4.30 1.66 -9.51
CA PHE A 33 -3.78 0.34 -9.88
C PHE A 33 -4.82 -0.76 -9.69
N ALA A 34 -5.58 -0.76 -8.59
CA ALA A 34 -6.70 -1.68 -8.42
C ALA A 34 -7.72 -1.57 -9.56
N THR A 35 -7.98 -0.35 -10.02
CA THR A 35 -8.98 -0.07 -11.07
C THR A 35 -8.50 -0.44 -12.47
N HIS A 36 -7.22 -0.25 -12.76
CA HIS A 36 -6.71 -0.30 -14.13
C HIS A 36 -5.75 -1.45 -14.43
N CYS A 37 -5.25 -2.14 -13.40
CA CYS A 37 -4.27 -3.22 -13.52
C CYS A 37 -4.86 -4.52 -12.93
N PRO A 38 -5.83 -5.16 -13.61
CA PRO A 38 -6.53 -6.33 -13.09
C PRO A 38 -5.61 -7.53 -12.82
N LEU A 39 -4.48 -7.63 -13.53
CA LEU A 39 -3.53 -8.74 -13.39
C LEU A 39 -2.42 -8.49 -12.37
N LEU A 40 -2.41 -7.34 -11.68
CA LEU A 40 -1.34 -6.97 -10.75
C LEU A 40 -1.28 -7.95 -9.57
N ARG A 41 -0.15 -8.61 -9.37
CA ARG A 41 0.10 -9.62 -8.32
C ARG A 41 1.00 -9.12 -7.21
N LEU A 42 1.97 -8.27 -7.57
CA LEU A 42 2.89 -7.64 -6.64
C LEU A 42 2.99 -6.15 -6.95
N LEU A 43 2.80 -5.34 -5.91
CA LEU A 43 3.03 -3.90 -5.95
C LEU A 43 4.08 -3.55 -4.91
N ASN A 44 5.25 -3.10 -5.36
CA ASN A 44 6.28 -2.52 -4.51
C ASN A 44 6.44 -1.04 -4.85
N LEU A 45 5.89 -0.20 -3.99
CA LEU A 45 5.78 1.24 -4.21
C LEU A 45 5.73 1.97 -2.86
N ALA A 46 6.48 3.06 -2.75
CA ALA A 46 6.35 3.98 -1.64
C ALA A 46 5.23 4.99 -1.94
N PHE A 47 4.36 5.24 -0.97
CA PHE A 47 3.24 6.16 -1.09
C PHE A 47 2.87 6.78 0.27
N ASP A 48 2.14 7.86 0.23
CA ASP A 48 1.57 8.50 1.39
C ASP A 48 0.20 7.88 1.72
N ALA A 49 0.09 7.27 2.91
CA ALA A 49 -1.12 6.70 3.46
C ALA A 49 -1.61 7.44 4.72
N THR A 50 -1.16 8.68 4.94
CA THR A 50 -1.63 9.54 6.03
C THR A 50 -3.07 10.00 5.82
N VAL A 51 -3.51 10.10 4.56
CA VAL A 51 -4.87 10.47 4.19
C VAL A 51 -5.56 9.29 3.50
N VAL A 52 -6.59 8.75 4.13
CA VAL A 52 -7.42 7.69 3.55
C VAL A 52 -8.51 8.32 2.68
N PRO A 53 -8.53 8.05 1.36
CA PRO A 53 -9.52 8.66 0.48
C PRO A 53 -10.90 8.06 0.76
N THR A 54 -11.90 8.94 0.79
CA THR A 54 -13.29 8.51 0.86
C THR A 54 -13.66 7.88 -0.49
N ILE A 55 -13.70 6.54 -0.54
CA ILE A 55 -14.20 5.85 -1.73
C ILE A 55 -15.69 6.20 -1.85
N LYS A 56 -16.03 7.16 -2.72
CA LYS A 56 -17.42 7.41 -3.10
C LYS A 56 -17.90 6.19 -3.87
N ILE A 57 -18.56 5.28 -3.16
CA ILE A 57 -19.24 4.12 -3.73
C ILE A 57 -20.44 4.65 -4.51
N ASN A 58 -20.22 5.16 -5.72
CA ASN A 58 -21.26 5.67 -6.62
C ASN A 58 -22.06 4.51 -7.24
N GLY A 59 -22.58 3.60 -6.40
CA GLY A 59 -23.54 2.55 -6.74
C GLY A 59 -23.08 1.50 -7.76
N ARG A 60 -21.90 1.61 -8.36
CA ARG A 60 -21.44 0.73 -9.43
C ARG A 60 -20.02 0.26 -9.17
N LYS A 61 -19.96 -0.98 -8.64
CA LYS A 61 -18.81 -1.85 -8.39
C LYS A 61 -17.87 -1.37 -7.26
N ARG A 62 -17.81 -2.17 -6.18
CA ARG A 62 -16.56 -2.32 -5.43
C ARG A 62 -15.49 -2.66 -6.46
N VAL A 63 -14.51 -1.79 -6.66
CA VAL A 63 -13.31 -2.17 -7.40
C VAL A 63 -12.58 -3.13 -6.48
N SER A 64 -12.80 -4.43 -6.67
CA SER A 64 -12.04 -5.48 -6.04
C SER A 64 -11.10 -6.04 -7.09
N GLN A 65 -9.82 -5.72 -6.96
CA GLN A 65 -8.78 -6.35 -7.74
C GLN A 65 -8.34 -7.60 -6.96
N HIS A 66 -8.50 -8.77 -7.59
CA HIS A 66 -8.37 -10.06 -6.89
C HIS A 66 -7.00 -10.73 -7.10
N SER A 67 -6.12 -10.17 -7.91
CA SER A 67 -4.82 -10.80 -8.21
C SER A 67 -3.71 -10.33 -7.28
N LEU A 68 -3.84 -9.15 -6.65
CA LEU A 68 -2.79 -8.59 -5.80
C LEU A 68 -2.72 -9.39 -4.49
N GLY A 69 -1.64 -10.14 -4.35
CA GLY A 69 -1.35 -10.91 -3.14
C GLY A 69 -0.31 -10.25 -2.23
N GLN A 70 0.56 -9.41 -2.81
CA GLN A 70 1.71 -8.83 -2.11
C GLN A 70 1.81 -7.33 -2.34
N LEU A 71 1.78 -6.58 -1.24
CA LEU A 71 2.02 -5.14 -1.22
C LEU A 71 3.28 -4.85 -0.41
N HIS A 72 4.30 -4.32 -1.07
CA HIS A 72 5.50 -3.82 -0.41
C HIS A 72 5.41 -2.29 -0.33
N VAL A 73 5.36 -1.80 0.89
CA VAL A 73 5.07 -0.38 1.20
C VAL A 73 6.33 0.43 1.44
N ALA A 74 7.51 -0.17 1.34
CA ALA A 74 8.78 0.52 1.50
C ALA A 74 8.83 1.49 2.70
N TYR A 75 8.96 2.79 2.43
CA TYR A 75 8.97 3.89 3.41
C TYR A 75 7.63 4.64 3.49
N SER A 76 6.52 4.01 3.10
CA SER A 76 5.21 4.66 3.06
C SER A 76 4.81 5.21 4.42
N LEU A 77 4.36 6.46 4.43
CA LEU A 77 3.86 7.12 5.64
C LEU A 77 2.47 6.60 5.98
N ILE A 78 2.14 6.52 7.27
CA ILE A 78 0.84 6.06 7.76
C ILE A 78 0.54 6.64 9.14
N ASP A 79 -0.65 7.23 9.28
CA ASP A 79 -1.13 7.77 10.55
C ASP A 79 -2.18 6.86 11.20
N GLU A 80 -3.13 6.35 10.41
CA GLU A 80 -4.26 5.55 10.90
C GLU A 80 -4.27 4.12 10.31
N PRO A 81 -3.66 3.13 11.00
CA PRO A 81 -3.53 1.76 10.47
C PRO A 81 -4.84 1.05 10.15
N ARG A 82 -5.87 1.20 10.98
CA ARG A 82 -7.13 0.47 10.81
C ARG A 82 -7.92 0.97 9.58
N PRO A 83 -8.18 2.28 9.42
CA PRO A 83 -8.78 2.82 8.19
C PRO A 83 -8.01 2.44 6.92
N VAL A 84 -6.67 2.44 6.96
CA VAL A 84 -5.84 1.99 5.82
C VAL A 84 -6.04 0.50 5.53
N ALA A 85 -6.10 -0.35 6.56
CA ALA A 85 -6.34 -1.79 6.37
C ALA A 85 -7.72 -2.07 5.76
N GLU A 86 -8.77 -1.40 6.25
CA GLU A 86 -10.14 -1.51 5.72
C GLU A 86 -10.23 -1.03 4.25
N PHE A 87 -9.53 0.05 3.94
CA PHE A 87 -9.40 0.54 2.57
C PHE A 87 -8.73 -0.50 1.67
N LEU A 88 -7.57 -1.04 2.09
CA LEU A 88 -6.81 -2.02 1.33
C LEU A 88 -7.58 -3.34 1.13
N SER A 89 -8.24 -3.87 2.16
CA SER A 89 -9.06 -5.08 2.04
C SER A 89 -10.27 -4.89 1.12
N THR A 90 -10.82 -3.67 1.08
CA THR A 90 -11.91 -3.33 0.17
C THR A 90 -11.47 -3.39 -1.30
N ILE A 91 -10.27 -2.91 -1.61
CA ILE A 91 -9.80 -2.78 -2.99
C ILE A 91 -8.96 -3.97 -3.48
N PHE A 92 -8.34 -4.70 -2.54
CA PHE A 92 -7.54 -5.90 -2.77
C PHE A 92 -7.96 -7.03 -1.80
N PRO A 93 -9.11 -7.67 -1.99
CA PRO A 93 -9.62 -8.67 -1.05
C PRO A 93 -8.76 -9.93 -0.92
N HIS A 94 -7.82 -10.17 -1.82
CA HIS A 94 -6.89 -11.31 -1.74
C HIS A 94 -5.48 -10.89 -1.29
N LEU A 95 -5.33 -9.68 -0.74
CA LEU A 95 -4.06 -9.20 -0.21
C LEU A 95 -3.70 -9.96 1.08
N TYR A 96 -2.77 -10.91 0.98
CA TYR A 96 -2.35 -11.75 2.13
C TYR A 96 -0.98 -11.35 2.69
N THR A 97 -0.24 -10.47 2.01
CA THR A 97 1.10 -10.05 2.42
C THR A 97 1.28 -8.55 2.30
N VAL A 98 1.58 -7.89 3.42
CA VAL A 98 2.08 -6.50 3.47
C VAL A 98 3.48 -6.49 4.08
N LYS A 99 4.46 -5.93 3.36
CA LYS A 99 5.87 -5.88 3.78
C LYS A 99 6.44 -4.47 3.71
N THR A 100 7.18 -4.08 4.74
CA THR A 100 8.10 -2.93 4.68
C THR A 100 9.42 -3.35 4.07
N LEU A 101 10.30 -2.39 3.77
CA LEU A 101 11.67 -2.69 3.29
C LEU A 101 12.47 -3.57 4.24
N TYR A 102 12.25 -3.37 5.52
CA TYR A 102 12.89 -4.12 6.58
C TYR A 102 11.85 -5.01 7.24
N THR A 103 12.13 -6.31 7.35
CA THR A 103 11.31 -7.24 8.15
C THR A 103 11.42 -6.86 9.63
N GLU A 104 12.62 -6.44 10.03
CA GLU A 104 12.99 -5.96 11.36
C GLU A 104 13.82 -4.69 11.17
N LEU A 105 13.51 -3.62 11.92
CA LEU A 105 14.30 -2.40 11.85
C LEU A 105 15.69 -2.65 12.47
N PRO A 106 16.76 -2.06 11.92
CA PRO A 106 18.07 -2.02 12.57
C PRO A 106 17.98 -1.45 13.99
N GLU A 107 18.75 -2.01 14.94
CA GLU A 107 18.74 -1.59 16.34
C GLU A 107 19.16 -0.12 16.54
N ASP A 108 19.94 0.43 15.61
CA ASP A 108 20.46 1.79 15.60
C ASP A 108 19.56 2.81 14.88
N ILE A 109 18.31 2.43 14.54
CA ILE A 109 17.40 3.35 13.87
C ILE A 109 16.99 4.51 14.79
N THR A 110 17.41 5.72 14.43
CA THR A 110 17.08 6.95 15.17
C THR A 110 15.91 7.73 14.57
N ASP A 111 15.45 7.30 13.39
CA ASP A 111 14.39 7.97 12.65
C ASP A 111 13.01 7.59 13.21
N ALA A 112 12.47 8.48 14.04
CA ALA A 112 11.17 8.31 14.70
C ALA A 112 10.02 8.11 13.70
N GLN A 113 10.08 8.74 12.53
CA GLN A 113 9.04 8.62 11.51
C GLN A 113 9.09 7.26 10.82
N LEU A 114 10.29 6.72 10.59
CA LEU A 114 10.46 5.37 10.06
C LEU A 114 9.97 4.32 11.06
N LEU A 115 10.28 4.51 12.33
CA LEU A 115 9.80 3.64 13.41
C LEU A 115 8.27 3.65 13.51
N ALA A 116 7.66 4.84 13.47
CA ALA A 116 6.22 5.01 13.48
C ALA A 116 5.56 4.35 12.28
N SER A 117 6.11 4.57 11.08
CA SER A 117 5.59 3.98 9.83
C SER A 117 5.69 2.46 9.84
N HIS A 118 6.84 1.91 10.24
CA HIS A 118 7.02 0.46 10.35
C HIS A 118 6.04 -0.16 11.36
N THR A 119 5.81 0.50 12.50
CA THR A 119 4.84 0.06 13.51
C THR A 119 3.40 0.14 12.98
N GLY A 120 3.06 1.19 12.23
CA GLY A 120 1.75 1.36 11.60
C GLY A 120 1.46 0.27 10.57
N TRP A 121 2.40 -0.01 9.67
CA TRP A 121 2.26 -1.07 8.66
C TRP A 121 2.25 -2.48 9.25
N ARG A 122 2.93 -2.69 10.39
CA ARG A 122 2.79 -3.93 11.16
C ARG A 122 1.35 -4.14 11.62
N LYS A 123 0.72 -3.11 12.19
CA LYS A 123 -0.70 -3.16 12.61
C LYS A 123 -1.64 -3.41 11.43
N VAL A 124 -1.39 -2.77 10.27
CA VAL A 124 -2.17 -3.04 9.04
C VAL A 124 -2.12 -4.52 8.68
N ARG A 125 -0.92 -5.11 8.67
CA ARG A 125 -0.72 -6.53 8.37
C ARG A 125 -1.47 -7.43 9.34
N ASP A 126 -1.46 -7.08 10.62
CA ASP A 126 -2.15 -7.87 11.65
C ASP A 126 -3.67 -7.81 11.44
N VAL A 127 -4.23 -6.63 11.18
CA VAL A 127 -5.67 -6.46 10.85
C VAL A 127 -6.06 -7.25 9.60
N LEU A 128 -5.24 -7.23 8.54
CA LEU A 128 -5.52 -7.95 7.30
C LEU A 128 -5.47 -9.48 7.45
N ARG A 129 -4.88 -10.02 8.52
CA ARG A 129 -4.88 -11.47 8.81
C ARG A 129 -6.17 -11.93 9.49
N ASP A 130 -6.91 -11.02 10.10
CA ASP A 130 -8.12 -11.31 10.88
C ASP A 130 -9.42 -11.18 10.05
N VAL A 131 -9.34 -10.79 8.78
CA VAL A 131 -10.46 -10.54 7.85
C VAL A 131 -10.54 -11.66 6.80
#